data_AF-A0A3D5ZH07-F1
#
_entry.id   AF-A0A3D5ZH07-F1
#
_cell.length_a   1.000
_cell.length_b   1.000
_cell.length_c   1.000
_cell.angle_alpha   90.00
_cell.angle_beta   90.00
_cell.angle_gamma   90.00
#
_symmetry.space_group_name_H-M   'P 1'
#
loop_
_entity.id
_entity.type
_entity.pdbx_description
1 polymer ?
#
loop_
_entity_poly.entity_id
_entity_poly.type
_entity_poly.pdbx_seq_one_letter_code
_entity_poly.pdbx_strand_id
1 'polypeptide(L)' 'MEWWGDETRQAVMLSLQVAFWATLLAMPLAIFVAHILTRKRFWGRGLLNALVHLPLIMPPVVTGYFL' A
#
# COMPACT_ATOMS: atom_id res chain seq x y z
N MET A 1 35.80 0.32 8.56
CA MET A 1 34.36 0.66 8.64
C MET A 1 33.67 0.13 7.39
N GLU A 2 33.58 -1.18 7.22
CA GLU A 2 32.77 -1.80 6.15
C GLU A 2 31.59 -2.50 6.82
N TRP A 3 30.61 -1.70 7.25
CA TRP A 3 29.39 -2.18 7.93
C TRP A 3 28.30 -2.64 6.95
N TRP A 4 28.50 -2.48 5.65
CA TRP A 4 27.51 -2.75 4.60
C TRP A 4 28.17 -3.56 3.50
N GLY A 5 27.80 -4.85 3.38
CA GLY A 5 28.20 -5.67 2.24
C GLY A 5 27.55 -5.15 0.95
N ASP A 6 28.13 -5.46 -0.20
CA ASP A 6 27.59 -5.08 -1.52
C ASP A 6 26.14 -5.56 -1.70
N GLU A 7 25.80 -6.70 -1.10
CA GLU A 7 24.46 -7.27 -1.06
C GLU A 7 23.45 -6.35 -0.37
N THR A 8 23.83 -5.71 0.74
CA THR A 8 22.95 -4.78 1.47
C THR A 8 22.67 -3.52 0.65
N ARG A 9 23.69 -3.01 -0.07
CA ARG A 9 23.51 -1.87 -0.98
C ARG A 9 22.56 -2.21 -2.13
N GLN A 10 22.68 -3.40 -2.72
CA GLN A 10 21.77 -3.86 -3.76
C GLN A 10 20.34 -4.03 -3.24
N ALA A 11 20.17 -4.64 -2.06
CA ALA A 11 18.85 -4.82 -1.44
C ALA A 11 18.16 -3.47 -1.15
N VAL A 12 18.90 -2.47 -0.67
CA VAL A 12 18.37 -1.12 -0.46
C VAL A 12 17.95 -0.47 -1.78
N MET A 13 18.78 -0.57 -2.82
CA MET A 13 18.48 0.00 -4.14
C MET A 13 17.23 -0.62 -4.75
N LEU A 14 17.11 -1.96 -4.68
CA LEU A 14 15.94 -2.70 -5.15
C LEU A 14 14.68 -2.31 -4.37
N SER A 15 14.77 -2.20 -3.05
CA SER A 15 13.65 -1.80 -2.20
C SER A 15 13.16 -0.40 -2.55
N LEU A 16 14.09 0.55 -2.77
CA LEU A 16 13.77 1.92 -3.21
C LEU A 16 13.08 1.92 -4.58
N GLN A 17 13.60 1.15 -5.54
CA GLN A 17 13.03 1.06 -6.87
C GLN A 17 11.61 0.47 -6.83
N VAL A 18 11.41 -0.62 -6.08
CA VAL A 18 10.11 -1.26 -5.91
C VAL A 18 9.13 -0.31 -5.21
N ALA A 19 9.53 0.32 -4.12
CA ALA A 19 8.68 1.27 -3.39
C ALA A 19 8.28 2.46 -4.27
N PHE A 20 9.20 2.97 -5.08
CA PHE A 20 8.94 4.09 -6.01
C PHE A 20 7.88 3.70 -7.04
N TRP A 21 8.07 2.60 -7.76
CA TRP A 21 7.11 2.14 -8.77
C TRP A 21 5.77 1.73 -8.16
N ALA A 22 5.79 1.01 -7.04
CA ALA A 22 4.57 0.62 -6.32
C ALA A 22 3.75 1.86 -5.91
N THR A 23 4.41 2.87 -5.35
CA THR A 23 3.74 4.13 -4.96
C THR A 23 3.23 4.87 -6.19
N LEU A 24 4.04 5.02 -7.24
CA LEU A 24 3.68 5.75 -8.45
C LEU A 24 2.46 5.13 -9.15
N LEU A 25 2.39 3.80 -9.21
CA LEU A 25 1.26 3.07 -9.80
C LEU A 25 0.03 3.07 -8.89
N ALA A 26 0.21 2.97 -7.58
CA ALA A 26 -0.90 2.99 -6.62
C ALA A 26 -1.51 4.38 -6.44
N MET A 27 -0.71 5.44 -6.56
CA MET A 27 -1.10 6.83 -6.32
C MET A 27 -2.31 7.29 -7.14
N PRO A 28 -2.40 7.10 -8.48
CA PRO A 28 -3.59 7.53 -9.24
C PRO A 28 -4.84 6.77 -8.83
N LEU A 29 -4.74 5.46 -8.55
CA LEU A 29 -5.84 4.64 -8.03
C LEU A 29 -6.30 5.12 -6.65
N ALA A 30 -5.36 5.38 -5.74
CA ALA A 30 -5.64 5.88 -4.40
C ALA A 30 -6.33 7.25 -4.44
N ILE A 31 -5.86 8.17 -5.29
CA ILE A 31 -6.47 9.50 -5.48
C ILE A 31 -7.87 9.38 -6.05
N PHE A 32 -8.08 8.51 -7.05
CA PHE A 32 -9.40 8.28 -7.64
C PHE A 32 -10.41 7.76 -6.60
N VAL A 33 -10.00 6.76 -5.82
CA VAL A 33 -10.82 6.23 -4.72
C VAL A 33 -11.10 7.31 -3.68
N ALA A 34 -10.09 8.06 -3.24
CA ALA A 34 -10.24 9.15 -2.27
C ALA A 34 -11.21 10.24 -2.78
N HIS A 35 -11.12 10.60 -4.06
CA HIS A 35 -11.99 11.58 -4.70
C HIS A 35 -13.45 11.12 -4.73
N ILE A 36 -13.69 9.86 -5.09
CA ILE A 36 -15.02 9.25 -5.07
C ILE A 36 -15.59 9.23 -3.64
N LEU A 37 -14.77 8.79 -2.68
CA LEU A 37 -15.16 8.66 -1.28
C LEU A 37 -15.50 10.02 -0.64
N THR A 38 -14.82 11.11 -1.03
CA THR A 38 -15.15 12.45 -0.53
C THR A 38 -16.38 13.05 -1.22
N ARG A 39 -16.46 13.00 -2.57
CA ARG A 39 -17.46 13.75 -3.34
C ARG A 39 -18.84 13.09 -3.45
N LYS A 40 -18.94 11.74 -3.46
CA LYS A 40 -20.21 11.04 -3.76
C LYS A 40 -20.72 10.25 -2.55
N ARG A 41 -21.89 10.57 -1.97
CA ARG A 41 -22.58 9.72 -0.97
C ARG A 41 -23.29 8.57 -1.69
N PHE A 42 -22.55 7.54 -2.11
CA PHE A 42 -23.10 6.34 -2.73
C PHE A 42 -23.39 5.25 -1.69
N TRP A 43 -24.35 4.37 -1.98
CA TRP A 43 -24.78 3.29 -1.08
C TRP A 43 -23.62 2.32 -0.72
N GLY A 44 -22.69 2.08 -1.65
CA GLY A 44 -21.48 1.27 -1.42
C GLY A 44 -20.32 1.96 -0.67
N ARG A 45 -20.50 3.20 -0.18
CA ARG A 45 -19.43 3.97 0.50
C ARG A 45 -19.01 3.32 1.80
N GLY A 46 -19.93 2.67 2.52
CA GLY A 46 -19.63 1.92 3.74
C GLY A 46 -18.70 0.72 3.47
N LEU A 47 -18.96 -0.03 2.39
CA LEU A 47 -18.14 -1.18 1.99
C LEU A 47 -16.74 -0.76 1.54
N LEU A 48 -16.64 0.30 0.72
CA LEU A 48 -15.36 0.87 0.30
C LEU A 48 -14.54 1.41 1.49
N ASN A 49 -15.20 2.10 2.42
CA ASN A 49 -14.54 2.63 3.61
C ASN A 49 -14.06 1.49 4.53
N ALA A 50 -14.90 0.46 4.71
CA ALA A 50 -14.54 -0.74 5.44
C ALA A 50 -13.36 -1.47 4.77
N LEU A 51 -13.36 -1.66 3.45
CA LEU A 51 -12.27 -2.31 2.72
C LEU A 51 -10.95 -1.54 2.78
N VAL A 52 -10.99 -0.21 2.70
CA VAL A 52 -9.79 0.63 2.80
C VAL A 52 -9.21 0.63 4.22
N HIS A 53 -10.06 0.61 5.25
CA HIS A 53 -9.61 0.58 6.65
C HIS A 53 -9.39 -0.85 7.17
N LEU A 54 -9.97 -1.86 6.54
CA LEU A 54 -9.85 -3.27 6.90
C LEU A 54 -8.39 -3.71 7.09
N PRO A 55 -7.44 -3.45 6.17
CA PRO A 55 -6.04 -3.83 6.38
C PRO A 55 -5.35 -3.06 7.52
N LEU A 56 -5.90 -1.92 7.95
CA LEU A 56 -5.39 -1.16 9.10
C LEU A 56 -5.95 -1.70 10.43
N ILE A 57 -7.17 -2.27 10.40
CA ILE A 57 -7.84 -2.85 11.56
C ILE A 57 -7.50 -4.35 11.68
N MET A 58 -7.20 -5.03 10.56
CA MET A 58 -6.76 -6.42 10.53
C MET A 58 -5.26 -6.51 10.80
N PRO A 59 -4.84 -7.44 11.69
CA PRO A 59 -3.42 -7.74 11.85
C PRO A 59 -2.84 -8.20 10.51
N PRO A 60 -1.65 -7.72 10.10
CA PRO A 60 -1.00 -8.17 8.86
C PRO A 60 -0.78 -9.68 8.81
N VAL A 61 -0.75 -10.32 9.98
CA VAL A 61 -0.68 -11.77 10.17
C VAL A 61 -1.87 -12.50 9.52
N VAL A 62 -3.08 -11.93 9.56
CA VAL A 62 -4.30 -12.56 9.02
C VAL A 62 -4.28 -12.57 7.49
N THR A 63 -3.81 -11.49 6.87
CA THR A 63 -3.66 -11.42 5.41
C THR A 63 -2.61 -12.42 4.90
N GLY A 64 -1.56 -12.67 5.68
CA GLY A 64 -0.55 -13.67 5.37
C GLY A 64 -1.05 -15.12 5.43
N TYR A 65 -2.08 -15.43 6.23
CA TYR A 65 -2.68 -16.77 6.27
C TYR A 65 -3.58 -17.09 5.06
N PHE A 66 -3.95 -16.08 4.26
CA PHE A 66 -4.73 -16.28 3.04
C PHE A 66 -3.87 -16.53 1.79
N LEU A 67 -2.54 -16.36 1.90
CA LEU A 67 -1.59 -16.58 0.80
C LEU A 67 -1.02 -18.01 0.80
#